data_AF-A0A7S0E419-F1
#
_entry.id   AF-A0A7S0E419-F1
#
_cell.length_a   1.000
_cell.length_b   1.000
_cell.length_c   1.000
_cell.angle_alpha   90.00
_cell.angle_beta   90.00
_cell.angle_gamma   90.00
#
_symmetry.space_group_name_H-M   'P 1'
#
loop_
_entity.id
_entity.type
_entity.pdbx_description
1 polymer ?
#
loop_
_entity_poly.entity_id
_entity_poly.type
_entity_poly.pdbx_seq_one_letter_code
_entity_poly.pdbx_strand_id
1 'polypeptide(L)'
;MNADLDFSYAPDIYSFDSWHDKFNMAEKIQTVLKGKRAQLMQRGKGKLAMLMSTMPIVVQIGENVFVHGGLTPETISHGIDELNQDVAKWLRKDTDVKPWLLDPVPKGGRTVSPLWERVYGMPIVPETALSNLDGMLDKLDAKRMVVGHTPQKYGISGVETDKEKEVWRIDTNLNDKIMGRVECLEILTDLDSPEAASTVRVLSEDGRIIDAQKRKNMFEELLRSQSKTETAVPAPLRS
;
A
#
# COMPACT_ATOMS: atom_id res chain seq x y z
N MET A 1 -8.04 7.12 6.67
CA MET A 1 -8.46 8.49 6.33
C MET A 1 -9.70 8.79 7.17
N ASN A 2 -9.70 9.83 8.01
CA ASN A 2 -10.71 9.98 9.09
C ASN A 2 -11.73 11.09 8.75
N ALA A 3 -12.20 11.13 7.50
CA ALA A 3 -13.14 12.16 7.00
C ALA A 3 -14.58 11.94 7.50
N ASP A 4 -14.90 10.73 7.94
CA ASP A 4 -16.12 10.36 8.66
C ASP A 4 -15.98 10.47 10.18
N LEU A 5 -14.82 10.95 10.66
CA LEU A 5 -14.46 10.98 12.08
C LEU A 5 -14.51 9.60 12.73
N ASP A 6 -14.36 8.55 11.92
CA ASP A 6 -14.14 7.21 12.40
C ASP A 6 -12.66 7.05 12.77
N PHE A 7 -12.39 7.00 14.07
CA PHE A 7 -11.06 6.77 14.63
C PHE A 7 -10.87 5.31 15.08
N SER A 8 -11.83 4.42 14.79
CA SER A 8 -11.73 3.00 15.17
C SER A 8 -10.50 2.30 14.56
N TYR A 9 -9.92 2.88 13.50
CA TYR A 9 -8.75 2.36 12.78
C TYR A 9 -7.45 3.10 13.07
N ALA A 10 -7.46 4.06 14.00
CA ALA A 10 -6.27 4.68 14.56
C ALA A 10 -6.12 4.20 16.01
N PRO A 11 -5.71 2.94 16.27
CA PRO A 11 -5.20 2.61 17.58
C PRO A 11 -3.99 3.51 17.84
N ASP A 12 -3.76 3.84 19.12
CA ASP A 12 -2.47 4.36 19.55
C ASP A 12 -1.37 3.60 18.81
N ILE A 13 -0.50 4.34 18.13
CA ILE A 13 0.56 3.83 17.24
C ILE A 13 1.58 2.95 18.01
N TYR A 14 1.30 2.58 19.27
CA TYR A 14 2.23 1.97 20.23
C TYR A 14 1.73 0.71 20.96
N SER A 15 0.51 0.21 20.74
CA SER A 15 0.16 -1.12 21.30
C SER A 15 -0.97 -1.79 20.54
N PHE A 16 -0.67 -2.94 19.92
CA PHE A 16 -1.64 -3.75 19.17
C PHE A 16 -2.45 -4.73 20.05
N ASP A 17 -2.37 -4.64 21.39
CA ASP A 17 -2.87 -5.67 22.32
C ASP A 17 -4.07 -5.31 23.21
N SER A 18 -4.76 -4.18 23.02
CA SER A 18 -5.92 -3.86 23.87
C SER A 18 -7.18 -3.49 23.08
N TRP A 19 -7.86 -4.51 22.56
CA TRP A 19 -9.10 -4.38 21.79
C TRP A 19 -10.39 -4.41 22.65
N HIS A 20 -10.31 -4.22 23.97
CA HIS A 20 -11.41 -4.59 24.89
C HIS A 20 -11.75 -3.62 26.02
N ASP A 21 -11.58 -2.31 25.86
CA ASP A 21 -12.19 -1.37 26.83
C ASP A 21 -13.32 -0.54 26.22
N LYS A 22 -14.48 -0.62 26.89
CA LYS A 22 -15.73 0.08 26.58
C LYS A 22 -15.56 1.56 26.88
N PHE A 23 -15.29 2.38 25.87
CA PHE A 23 -15.10 3.82 26.02
C PHE A 23 -16.40 4.61 25.84
N ASN A 24 -16.59 5.63 26.69
CA ASN A 24 -17.71 6.58 26.64
C ASN A 24 -17.62 7.46 25.38
N MET A 25 -18.33 7.05 24.33
CA MET A 25 -18.19 7.52 22.95
C MET A 25 -18.73 8.96 22.72
N ALA A 26 -19.78 9.36 23.43
CA ALA A 26 -20.51 10.61 23.15
C ALA A 26 -19.69 11.89 23.46
N GLU A 27 -18.92 11.88 24.55
CA GLU A 27 -18.19 13.04 25.05
C GLU A 27 -16.89 13.32 24.25
N LYS A 28 -16.22 12.24 23.81
CA LYS A 28 -15.07 12.33 22.90
C LYS A 28 -15.49 12.74 21.50
N ILE A 29 -16.63 12.28 20.97
CA ILE A 29 -17.14 12.70 19.66
C ILE A 29 -17.30 14.22 19.59
N GLN A 30 -17.88 14.87 20.61
CA GLN A 30 -18.00 16.33 20.62
C GLN A 30 -16.64 17.05 20.67
N THR A 31 -15.68 16.52 21.41
CA THR A 31 -14.33 17.09 21.52
C THR A 31 -13.55 16.93 20.23
N VAL A 32 -13.65 15.77 19.59
CA VAL A 32 -13.06 15.44 18.29
C VAL A 32 -13.66 16.30 17.19
N LEU A 33 -14.99 16.44 17.13
CA LEU A 33 -15.72 17.31 16.20
C LEU A 33 -15.27 18.78 16.27
N LYS A 34 -14.89 19.25 17.47
CA LYS A 34 -14.40 20.62 17.70
C LYS A 34 -12.91 20.80 17.39
N GLY A 35 -12.16 19.71 17.20
CA GLY A 35 -10.73 19.78 16.88
C GLY A 35 -10.47 20.37 15.49
N LYS A 36 -9.42 21.18 15.35
CA LYS A 36 -9.00 21.78 14.06
C LYS A 36 -8.88 20.73 12.94
N ARG A 37 -8.39 19.52 13.25
CA ARG A 37 -8.27 18.41 12.30
C ARG A 37 -9.63 17.93 11.79
N ALA A 38 -10.62 17.78 12.66
CA ALA A 38 -11.97 17.37 12.26
C ALA A 38 -12.64 18.42 11.37
N GLN A 39 -12.46 19.71 11.67
CA GLN A 39 -12.96 20.80 10.84
C GLN A 39 -12.30 20.80 9.45
N LEU A 40 -10.99 20.59 9.37
CA LEU A 40 -10.26 20.51 8.11
C LEU A 40 -10.67 19.28 7.27
N MET A 41 -11.01 18.17 7.92
CA MET A 41 -11.43 16.91 7.29
C MET A 41 -12.95 16.79 7.10
N GLN A 42 -13.73 17.81 7.49
CA GLN A 42 -15.18 17.79 7.36
C GLN A 42 -15.58 17.70 5.89
N ARG A 43 -16.32 16.67 5.51
CA ARG A 43 -16.79 16.48 4.13
C ARG A 43 -17.59 17.68 3.62
N GLY A 44 -17.37 18.03 2.35
CA GLY A 44 -18.03 19.13 1.63
C GLY A 44 -17.68 20.55 2.09
N LYS A 45 -16.87 20.73 3.14
CA LYS A 45 -16.53 22.07 3.68
C LYS A 45 -15.06 22.22 4.08
N GLY A 46 -14.50 21.19 4.70
CA GLY A 46 -13.14 21.17 5.22
C GLY A 46 -12.11 21.24 4.10
N LYS A 47 -11.12 22.14 4.24
CA LYS A 47 -10.10 22.38 3.20
C LYS A 47 -9.31 21.12 2.84
N LEU A 48 -9.00 20.26 3.82
CA LEU A 48 -8.29 19.01 3.56
C LEU A 48 -9.22 17.99 2.89
N ALA A 49 -10.48 17.88 3.29
CA ALA A 49 -11.43 17.00 2.61
C ALA A 49 -11.62 17.40 1.12
N MET A 50 -11.71 18.70 0.84
CA MET A 50 -11.81 19.21 -0.53
C MET A 50 -10.54 18.96 -1.34
N LEU A 51 -9.36 19.20 -0.75
CA LEU A 51 -8.09 18.87 -1.41
C LEU A 51 -7.96 17.37 -1.69
N MET A 52 -8.29 16.52 -0.72
CA MET A 52 -8.24 15.07 -0.90
C MET A 52 -9.26 14.58 -1.92
N SER A 53 -10.37 15.30 -2.14
CA SER A 53 -11.34 14.96 -3.18
C SER A 53 -10.80 15.15 -4.61
N THR A 54 -9.66 15.83 -4.78
CA THR A 54 -8.96 15.94 -6.07
C THR A 54 -7.86 14.90 -6.21
N MET A 55 -7.62 14.10 -5.17
CA MET A 55 -6.59 13.06 -5.17
C MET A 55 -7.22 11.70 -5.49
N PRO A 56 -6.78 11.02 -6.56
CA PRO A 56 -7.20 9.66 -6.85
C PRO A 56 -6.69 8.66 -5.80
N ILE A 57 -7.46 7.58 -5.58
CA ILE A 57 -7.07 6.44 -4.73
C ILE A 57 -6.20 5.42 -5.50
N VAL A 58 -6.37 5.37 -6.82
CA VAL A 58 -5.59 4.54 -7.74
C VAL A 58 -5.23 5.40 -8.94
N VAL A 59 -3.97 5.39 -9.33
CA VAL A 59 -3.45 6.16 -10.48
C VAL A 59 -2.70 5.24 -11.41
N GLN A 60 -2.95 5.37 -12.71
CA GLN A 60 -2.13 4.74 -13.73
C GLN A 60 -1.35 5.80 -14.51
N ILE A 61 -0.03 5.61 -14.63
CA ILE A 61 0.88 6.44 -15.43
C ILE A 61 1.66 5.51 -16.33
N GLY A 62 1.32 5.50 -17.62
CA GLY A 62 1.82 4.51 -18.57
C GLY A 62 1.54 3.10 -18.07
N GLU A 63 2.57 2.27 -18.01
CA GLU A 63 2.49 0.87 -17.56
C GLU A 63 2.49 0.71 -16.02
N ASN A 64 2.46 1.79 -15.25
CA ASN A 64 2.66 1.76 -13.80
C ASN A 64 1.39 2.18 -13.06
N VAL A 65 0.89 1.31 -12.18
CA VAL A 65 -0.32 1.54 -11.39
C VAL A 65 0.05 1.72 -9.93
N PHE A 66 -0.35 2.84 -9.33
CA PHE A 66 -0.08 3.20 -7.94
C PHE A 66 -1.35 3.05 -7.12
N VAL A 67 -1.28 2.30 -6.02
CA VAL A 67 -2.39 2.06 -5.07
C VAL A 67 -1.84 1.91 -3.66
N HIS A 68 -2.62 2.28 -2.64
CA HIS A 68 -2.13 2.25 -1.26
C HIS A 68 -1.81 0.83 -0.76
N GLY A 69 -2.75 -0.12 -0.82
CA GLY A 69 -2.57 -1.50 -0.36
C GLY A 69 -2.33 -2.51 -1.48
N GLY A 70 -3.20 -2.49 -2.50
CA GLY A 70 -3.10 -3.40 -3.65
C GLY A 70 -4.44 -3.58 -4.34
N LEU A 71 -4.45 -3.90 -5.64
CA LEU A 71 -5.70 -4.09 -6.38
C LEU A 71 -6.27 -5.50 -6.16
N THR A 72 -7.58 -5.62 -6.27
CA THR A 72 -8.30 -6.90 -6.29
C THR A 72 -9.08 -7.06 -7.60
N PRO A 73 -9.43 -8.29 -8.02
CA PRO A 73 -10.27 -8.49 -9.20
C PRO A 73 -11.60 -7.73 -9.13
N GLU A 74 -12.18 -7.58 -7.92
CA GLU A 74 -13.37 -6.76 -7.69
C GLU A 74 -13.10 -5.28 -7.96
N THR A 75 -11.95 -4.75 -7.51
CA THR A 75 -11.52 -3.38 -7.79
C THR A 75 -11.46 -3.10 -9.30
N ILE A 76 -10.87 -4.02 -10.07
CA ILE A 76 -10.81 -3.89 -11.53
C ILE A 76 -12.18 -3.99 -12.17
N SER A 77 -13.06 -4.86 -11.66
CA SER A 77 -14.41 -5.04 -12.21
C SER A 77 -15.30 -3.80 -12.11
N HIS A 78 -15.07 -2.96 -11.08
CA HIS A 78 -15.74 -1.67 -10.92
C HIS A 78 -15.14 -0.55 -11.78
N GLY A 79 -13.87 -0.68 -12.17
CA GLY A 79 -13.14 0.38 -12.89
C GLY A 79 -12.52 1.42 -11.97
N ILE A 80 -11.25 1.77 -12.24
CA ILE A 80 -10.45 2.70 -11.43
C ILE A 80 -11.10 4.09 -11.37
N ASP A 81 -11.57 4.59 -12.50
CA ASP A 81 -12.15 5.93 -12.61
C ASP A 81 -13.44 6.08 -11.80
N GLU A 82 -14.29 5.04 -11.80
CA GLU A 82 -15.52 5.04 -11.02
C GLU A 82 -15.21 5.08 -9.51
N LEU A 83 -14.25 4.27 -9.05
CA LEU A 83 -13.85 4.25 -7.66
C LEU A 83 -13.23 5.58 -7.20
N ASN A 84 -12.39 6.18 -8.05
CA ASN A 84 -11.83 7.51 -7.81
C ASN A 84 -12.94 8.57 -7.69
N GLN A 85 -13.91 8.54 -8.60
CA GLN A 85 -15.05 9.46 -8.58
C GLN A 85 -15.95 9.27 -7.37
N ASP A 86 -16.20 8.03 -6.95
CA ASP A 86 -17.05 7.72 -5.80
C ASP A 86 -16.46 8.27 -4.49
N VAL A 87 -15.15 8.10 -4.29
CA VAL A 87 -14.44 8.68 -3.14
C VAL A 87 -14.48 10.20 -3.20
N ALA A 88 -14.25 10.78 -4.37
CA ALA A 88 -14.27 12.22 -4.56
C ALA A 88 -15.66 12.82 -4.28
N LYS A 89 -16.73 12.25 -4.84
CA LYS A 89 -18.13 12.63 -4.58
C LYS A 89 -18.46 12.50 -3.10
N TRP A 90 -18.02 11.42 -2.47
CA TRP A 90 -18.23 11.23 -1.04
C TRP A 90 -17.52 12.32 -0.21
N LEU A 91 -16.24 12.60 -0.46
CA LEU A 91 -15.48 13.65 0.25
C LEU A 91 -16.09 15.04 0.06
N ARG A 92 -16.58 15.37 -1.14
CA ARG A 92 -17.29 16.62 -1.43
C ARG A 92 -18.70 16.71 -0.87
N LYS A 93 -19.22 15.61 -0.32
CA LYS A 93 -20.60 15.51 0.18
C LYS A 93 -21.65 15.62 -0.94
N ASP A 94 -21.29 15.21 -2.16
CA ASP A 94 -22.21 15.08 -3.30
C ASP A 94 -23.14 13.85 -3.14
N THR A 95 -22.73 12.88 -2.30
CA THR A 95 -23.48 11.69 -1.91
C THR A 95 -23.29 11.37 -0.43
N ASP A 96 -24.30 10.80 0.22
CA ASP A 96 -24.20 10.29 1.59
C ASP A 96 -23.68 8.84 1.67
N VAL A 97 -23.70 8.12 0.55
CA VAL A 97 -23.28 6.72 0.47
C VAL A 97 -21.76 6.62 0.58
N LYS A 98 -21.26 5.95 1.63
CA LYS A 98 -19.82 5.70 1.81
C LYS A 98 -19.35 4.65 0.80
N PRO A 99 -18.30 4.94 0.00
CA PRO A 99 -17.67 3.93 -0.84
C PRO A 99 -17.10 2.81 0.03
N TRP A 100 -17.40 1.57 -0.35
CA TRP A 100 -17.00 0.36 0.38
C TRP A 100 -15.49 0.23 0.55
N LEU A 101 -14.72 0.72 -0.43
CA LEU A 101 -13.27 0.68 -0.41
C LEU A 101 -12.68 1.51 0.73
N LEU A 102 -13.43 2.41 1.35
CA LEU A 102 -12.93 3.17 2.49
C LEU A 102 -12.96 2.36 3.79
N ASP A 103 -13.68 1.24 3.82
CA ASP A 103 -13.74 0.36 4.99
C ASP A 103 -12.64 -0.73 4.93
N PRO A 104 -11.91 -0.99 6.03
CA PRO A 104 -10.89 -2.05 6.09
C PRO A 104 -11.47 -3.45 5.99
N VAL A 105 -12.70 -3.63 6.49
CA VAL A 105 -13.46 -4.86 6.34
C VAL A 105 -14.75 -4.50 5.61
N PRO A 106 -14.74 -4.52 4.26
CA PRO A 106 -15.92 -4.21 3.47
C PRO A 106 -17.11 -5.13 3.84
N LYS A 107 -18.29 -4.54 4.00
CA LYS A 107 -19.52 -5.29 4.28
C LYS A 107 -20.09 -5.92 3.01
N GLY A 108 -20.95 -6.92 3.18
CA GLY A 108 -21.76 -7.48 2.08
C GLY A 108 -21.04 -8.50 1.20
N GLY A 109 -20.09 -9.26 1.76
CA GLY A 109 -19.40 -10.34 1.04
C GLY A 109 -18.35 -9.87 0.03
N ARG A 110 -17.94 -8.59 0.12
CA ARG A 110 -16.92 -7.99 -0.75
C ARG A 110 -15.52 -8.41 -0.33
N THR A 111 -14.59 -8.35 -1.29
CA THR A 111 -13.16 -8.61 -1.09
C THR A 111 -12.51 -7.49 -0.28
N VAL A 112 -11.22 -7.64 0.02
CA VAL A 112 -10.45 -6.64 0.75
C VAL A 112 -10.38 -5.34 -0.08
N SER A 113 -10.50 -4.21 0.60
CA SER A 113 -10.39 -2.89 -0.03
C SER A 113 -8.99 -2.67 -0.63
N PRO A 114 -8.88 -1.97 -1.78
CA PRO A 114 -7.59 -1.62 -2.34
C PRO A 114 -6.71 -0.72 -1.46
N LEU A 115 -7.31 -0.08 -0.44
CA LEU A 115 -6.58 0.71 0.56
C LEU A 115 -6.04 -0.14 1.72
N TRP A 116 -6.51 -1.37 1.87
CA TRP A 116 -6.25 -2.21 3.04
C TRP A 116 -5.70 -3.60 2.69
N GLU A 117 -5.58 -3.91 1.40
CA GLU A 117 -4.97 -5.13 0.91
C GLU A 117 -3.50 -5.22 1.34
N ARG A 118 -3.10 -6.40 1.83
CA ARG A 118 -1.75 -6.66 2.36
C ARG A 118 -1.04 -7.79 1.64
N VAL A 119 -1.75 -8.60 0.86
CA VAL A 119 -1.19 -9.81 0.21
C VAL A 119 0.06 -9.49 -0.61
N TYR A 120 0.05 -8.35 -1.31
CA TYR A 120 1.15 -7.87 -2.15
C TYR A 120 2.34 -7.31 -1.37
N GLY A 121 2.15 -6.96 -0.09
CA GLY A 121 3.19 -6.47 0.80
C GLY A 121 3.90 -7.56 1.60
N MET A 122 3.42 -8.80 1.55
CA MET A 122 3.98 -9.93 2.30
C MET A 122 5.34 -10.37 1.75
N PRO A 123 6.28 -10.86 2.60
CA PRO A 123 7.56 -11.39 2.15
C PRO A 123 7.45 -12.41 1.01
N ILE A 124 6.49 -13.34 1.14
CA ILE A 124 6.13 -14.34 0.13
C ILE A 124 4.70 -14.03 -0.31
N VAL A 125 4.52 -13.73 -1.60
CA VAL A 125 3.20 -13.53 -2.19
C VAL A 125 2.66 -14.88 -2.64
N PRO A 126 1.43 -15.27 -2.26
CA PRO A 126 0.82 -16.50 -2.75
C PRO A 126 0.69 -16.51 -4.27
N GLU A 127 0.90 -17.67 -4.89
CA GLU A 127 0.80 -17.85 -6.36
C GLU A 127 -0.58 -17.43 -6.90
N THR A 128 -1.65 -17.68 -6.15
CA THR A 128 -3.01 -17.24 -6.51
C THR A 128 -3.12 -15.71 -6.60
N ALA A 129 -2.42 -14.97 -5.73
CA ALA A 129 -2.39 -13.51 -5.77
C ALA A 129 -1.51 -13.00 -6.94
N LEU A 130 -0.43 -13.69 -7.29
CA LEU A 130 0.37 -13.38 -8.47
C LEU A 130 -0.39 -13.65 -9.78
N SER A 131 -1.17 -14.73 -9.85
CA SER A 131 -2.06 -15.03 -10.98
C SER A 131 -3.15 -13.96 -11.14
N ASN A 132 -3.72 -13.48 -10.01
CA ASN A 132 -4.64 -12.35 -10.02
C ASN A 132 -3.95 -11.06 -10.49
N LEU A 133 -2.72 -10.79 -10.00
CA LEU A 133 -1.92 -9.64 -10.43
C LEU A 133 -1.75 -9.61 -11.94
N ASP A 134 -1.38 -10.74 -12.55
CA ASP A 134 -1.23 -10.87 -14.00
C ASP A 134 -2.52 -10.46 -14.72
N GLY A 135 -3.64 -11.09 -14.38
CA GLY A 135 -4.91 -10.83 -15.06
C GLY A 135 -5.44 -9.41 -14.82
N MET A 136 -5.13 -8.79 -13.68
CA MET A 136 -5.51 -7.40 -13.42
C MET A 136 -4.65 -6.42 -14.22
N LEU A 137 -3.34 -6.63 -14.28
CA LEU A 137 -2.43 -5.74 -15.02
C LEU A 137 -2.62 -5.89 -16.53
N ASP A 138 -2.97 -7.08 -17.04
CA ASP A 138 -3.36 -7.25 -18.44
C ASP A 138 -4.62 -6.45 -18.79
N LYS A 139 -5.63 -6.44 -17.92
CA LYS A 139 -6.85 -5.64 -18.13
C LYS A 139 -6.60 -4.14 -18.11
N LEU A 140 -5.57 -3.70 -17.39
CA LEU A 140 -5.17 -2.30 -17.29
C LEU A 140 -4.15 -1.90 -18.36
N ASP A 141 -3.68 -2.82 -19.20
CA ASP A 141 -2.54 -2.59 -20.10
C ASP A 141 -1.32 -2.04 -19.35
N ALA A 142 -1.00 -2.68 -18.23
CA ALA A 142 0.04 -2.27 -17.30
C ALA A 142 1.06 -3.39 -17.06
N LYS A 143 2.25 -3.00 -16.61
CA LYS A 143 3.36 -3.91 -16.25
C LYS A 143 3.58 -3.97 -14.75
N ARG A 144 3.32 -2.88 -14.01
CA ARG A 144 3.72 -2.77 -12.61
C ARG A 144 2.61 -2.26 -11.72
N MET A 145 2.49 -2.86 -10.54
CA MET A 145 1.72 -2.32 -9.43
C MET A 145 2.66 -1.85 -8.32
N VAL A 146 2.56 -0.59 -7.91
CA VAL A 146 3.35 0.01 -6.83
C VAL A 146 2.47 0.18 -5.61
N VAL A 147 2.86 -0.43 -4.49
CA VAL A 147 2.08 -0.51 -3.25
C VAL A 147 2.85 0.00 -2.03
N GLY A 148 2.10 0.53 -1.07
CA GLY A 148 2.58 0.87 0.27
C GLY A 148 1.92 0.00 1.32
N HIS A 149 1.43 0.63 2.40
CA HIS A 149 0.54 0.09 3.45
C HIS A 149 1.11 -1.01 4.36
N THR A 150 1.97 -1.87 3.82
CA THR A 150 2.64 -2.96 4.54
C THR A 150 4.13 -2.63 4.63
N PRO A 151 4.61 -2.21 5.82
CA PRO A 151 5.99 -1.78 6.01
C PRO A 151 7.04 -2.84 5.63
N GLN A 152 8.05 -2.42 4.87
CA GLN A 152 9.16 -3.24 4.40
C GLN A 152 10.40 -2.99 5.26
N LYS A 153 10.70 -3.93 6.16
CA LYS A 153 11.82 -3.84 7.12
C LYS A 153 13.19 -3.67 6.45
N TYR A 154 13.38 -4.23 5.25
CA TYR A 154 14.67 -4.28 4.56
C TYR A 154 14.81 -3.25 3.43
N GLY A 155 13.90 -2.27 3.37
CA GLY A 155 13.83 -1.28 2.30
C GLY A 155 12.88 -1.69 1.18
N ILE A 156 12.89 -0.93 0.09
CA ILE A 156 12.07 -1.19 -1.09
C ILE A 156 12.37 -2.59 -1.62
N SER A 157 11.32 -3.30 -2.03
CA SER A 157 11.42 -4.65 -2.58
C SER A 157 10.42 -4.85 -3.70
N GLY A 158 10.67 -5.86 -4.53
CA GLY A 158 9.80 -6.21 -5.65
C GLY A 158 9.53 -7.71 -5.72
N VAL A 159 8.56 -8.10 -6.52
CA VAL A 159 8.38 -9.47 -7.02
C VAL A 159 7.99 -9.36 -8.49
N GLU A 160 8.50 -10.28 -9.30
CA GLU A 160 8.13 -10.42 -10.72
C GLU A 160 7.47 -11.79 -10.92
N THR A 161 6.44 -11.82 -11.76
CA THR A 161 5.76 -13.06 -12.18
C THR A 161 6.41 -13.63 -13.43
N ASP A 162 6.10 -14.89 -13.75
CA ASP A 162 6.56 -15.54 -14.98
C ASP A 162 6.08 -14.83 -16.27
N LYS A 163 5.09 -13.93 -16.16
CA LYS A 163 4.60 -13.09 -17.26
C LYS A 163 5.20 -11.68 -17.27
N GLU A 164 6.33 -11.49 -16.59
CA GLU A 164 7.04 -10.22 -16.47
C GLU A 164 6.20 -9.09 -15.85
N LYS A 165 5.16 -9.42 -15.08
CA LYS A 165 4.40 -8.44 -14.30
C LYS A 165 5.06 -8.24 -12.96
N GLU A 166 5.08 -7.02 -12.48
CA GLU A 166 5.82 -6.66 -11.28
C GLU A 166 4.90 -6.08 -10.20
N VAL A 167 5.25 -6.37 -8.95
CA VAL A 167 4.74 -5.63 -7.81
C VAL A 167 5.91 -5.03 -7.02
N TRP A 168 5.86 -3.73 -6.76
CA TRP A 168 6.88 -2.99 -6.01
C TRP A 168 6.33 -2.46 -4.70
N ARG A 169 7.05 -2.71 -3.60
CA ARG A 169 6.64 -2.36 -2.24
C ARG A 169 7.52 -1.23 -1.74
N ILE A 170 6.94 -0.04 -1.59
CA ILE A 170 7.71 1.20 -1.34
C ILE A 170 7.52 1.77 0.08
N ASP A 171 6.67 1.17 0.91
CA ASP A 171 6.52 1.59 2.31
C ASP A 171 7.71 1.09 3.13
N THR A 172 8.74 1.91 3.30
CA THR A 172 9.91 1.60 4.14
C THR A 172 9.74 2.01 5.59
N ASN A 173 8.54 2.36 6.04
CA ASN A 173 8.25 2.80 7.41
C ASN A 173 8.94 4.11 7.83
N LEU A 174 8.90 5.12 6.96
CA LEU A 174 9.41 6.47 7.24
C LEU A 174 8.47 7.19 8.22
N ASN A 175 8.67 6.95 9.51
CA ASN A 175 8.05 7.71 10.59
C ASN A 175 9.07 8.01 11.68
N ASP A 176 8.78 9.03 12.49
CA ASP A 176 9.69 9.60 13.49
C ASP A 176 10.21 8.60 14.54
N LYS A 177 9.66 7.40 14.62
CA LYS A 177 9.98 6.40 15.66
C LYS A 177 10.68 5.17 15.14
N ILE A 178 10.37 4.74 13.93
CA ILE A 178 10.98 3.54 13.32
C ILE A 178 12.10 3.92 12.36
N MET A 179 12.07 5.14 11.79
CA MET A 179 13.10 5.71 10.90
C MET A 179 13.67 4.66 9.94
N GLY A 180 12.78 4.07 9.13
CA GLY A 180 13.20 3.06 8.16
C GLY A 180 14.10 3.63 7.05
N ARG A 181 14.47 2.78 6.10
CA ARG A 181 15.45 3.16 5.06
C ARG A 181 14.86 4.24 4.15
N VAL A 182 15.54 5.38 4.04
CA VAL A 182 15.23 6.42 3.06
C VAL A 182 15.68 5.94 1.69
N GLU A 183 14.71 5.52 0.88
CA GLU A 183 14.91 4.96 -0.45
C GLU A 183 13.84 5.47 -1.41
N CYS A 184 14.17 5.55 -2.69
CA CYS A 184 13.27 5.97 -3.76
C CYS A 184 13.23 4.91 -4.86
N LEU A 185 12.03 4.57 -5.33
CA LEU A 185 11.85 3.78 -6.55
C LEU A 185 11.86 4.73 -7.75
N GLU A 186 12.88 4.61 -8.58
CA GLU A 186 13.02 5.37 -9.82
C GLU A 186 12.52 4.51 -10.99
N ILE A 187 11.58 5.07 -11.76
CA ILE A 187 11.06 4.46 -13.00
C ILE A 187 11.27 5.49 -14.10
N LEU A 188 12.15 5.17 -15.06
CA LEU A 188 12.45 6.02 -16.20
C LEU A 188 11.88 5.38 -17.46
N THR A 189 11.01 6.12 -18.15
CA THR A 189 10.46 5.74 -19.45
C THR A 189 10.98 6.72 -20.49
N ASP A 190 11.43 6.21 -21.63
CA ASP A 190 11.80 7.05 -22.76
C ASP A 190 10.52 7.58 -23.41
N LEU A 191 10.33 8.90 -23.41
CA LEU A 191 9.14 9.52 -24.00
C LEU A 191 9.19 9.54 -25.53
N ASP A 192 10.39 9.45 -26.11
CA ASP A 192 10.59 9.41 -27.56
C ASP A 192 10.52 7.97 -28.11
N SER A 193 10.59 6.97 -27.22
CA SER A 193 10.39 5.55 -27.54
C SER A 193 9.57 4.87 -26.43
N PRO A 194 8.26 5.15 -26.31
CA PRO A 194 7.41 4.61 -25.25
C PRO A 194 7.33 3.08 -25.23
N GLU A 195 7.57 2.43 -26.37
CA GLU A 195 7.67 0.99 -26.51
C GLU A 195 8.95 0.39 -25.92
N ALA A 196 9.97 1.22 -25.64
CA ALA A 196 11.18 0.77 -24.99
C ALA A 196 10.91 0.40 -23.53
N ALA A 197 11.54 -0.68 -23.07
CA ALA A 197 11.40 -1.13 -21.70
C ALA A 197 11.83 -0.03 -20.71
N SER A 198 10.93 0.33 -19.79
CA SER A 198 11.24 1.29 -18.73
C SER A 198 12.36 0.77 -17.82
N THR A 199 13.29 1.63 -17.46
CA THR A 199 14.35 1.34 -16.50
C THR A 199 13.81 1.50 -15.08
N VAL A 200 14.01 0.49 -14.23
CA VAL A 200 13.61 0.52 -12.82
C VAL A 200 14.83 0.37 -11.92
N ARG A 201 14.96 1.25 -10.91
CA ARG A 201 16.08 1.27 -9.98
C ARG A 201 15.61 1.67 -8.58
N VAL A 202 16.37 1.28 -7.56
CA VAL A 202 16.18 1.81 -6.20
C VAL A 202 17.35 2.72 -5.86
N LEU A 203 17.06 3.95 -5.47
CA LEU A 203 18.05 4.93 -5.02
C LEU A 203 18.04 4.97 -3.49
N SER A 204 19.22 4.86 -2.86
CA SER A 204 19.36 5.07 -1.41
C SER A 204 19.68 6.53 -1.09
N GLU A 205 19.46 6.92 0.17
CA GLU A 205 19.77 8.26 0.70
C GLU A 205 21.19 8.75 0.40
N ASP A 206 22.18 7.85 0.41
CA ASP A 206 23.58 8.14 0.12
C ASP A 206 23.92 8.13 -1.39
N GLY A 207 22.90 8.12 -2.26
CA GLY A 207 23.04 8.23 -3.71
C GLY A 207 23.47 6.93 -4.39
N ARG A 208 23.46 5.78 -3.71
CA ARG A 208 23.75 4.50 -4.38
C ARG A 208 22.55 4.05 -5.21
N ILE A 209 22.85 3.56 -6.40
CA ILE A 209 21.90 2.86 -7.25
C ILE A 209 21.94 1.39 -6.87
N ILE A 210 20.79 0.85 -6.50
CA ILE A 210 20.59 -0.56 -6.19
C ILE A 210 19.80 -1.17 -7.33
N ASP A 211 20.37 -2.24 -7.88
CA ASP A 211 19.78 -3.00 -8.98
C ASP A 211 18.38 -3.54 -8.61
N ALA A 212 17.45 -3.45 -9.56
CA ALA A 212 16.07 -3.88 -9.36
C ALA A 212 15.96 -5.39 -9.14
N GLN A 213 16.74 -6.20 -9.85
CA GLN A 213 16.71 -7.66 -9.69
C GLN A 213 17.16 -8.06 -8.30
N LYS A 214 18.17 -7.37 -7.74
CA LYS A 214 18.58 -7.57 -6.35
C LYS A 214 17.44 -7.32 -5.36
N ARG A 215 16.60 -6.31 -5.60
CA ARG A 215 15.43 -6.02 -4.76
C ARG A 215 14.28 -7.00 -4.96
N LYS A 216 14.14 -7.57 -6.15
CA LYS A 216 13.19 -8.65 -6.45
C LYS A 216 13.57 -9.96 -5.74
N ASN A 217 14.86 -10.31 -5.75
CA ASN A 217 15.37 -11.55 -5.17
C ASN A 217 15.60 -11.48 -3.66
N MET A 218 15.42 -10.31 -3.03
CA MET A 218 15.83 -10.03 -1.65
C MET A 218 15.28 -11.06 -0.64
N PHE A 219 13.99 -11.40 -0.72
CA PHE A 219 13.39 -12.35 0.23
C PHE A 219 13.86 -13.79 0.01
N GLU A 220 14.05 -14.21 -1.24
CA GLU A 220 14.62 -15.53 -1.55
C GLU A 220 16.06 -15.65 -1.03
N GLU A 221 16.86 -14.60 -1.20
CA GLU A 221 18.23 -14.54 -0.68
C GLU A 221 18.27 -14.59 0.85
N LEU A 222 17.37 -13.85 1.53
CA LEU A 222 17.24 -13.89 2.97
C LEU A 222 16.86 -15.29 3.47
N LEU A 223 15.88 -15.96 2.85
CA LEU A 223 15.48 -17.31 3.21
C LEU A 223 16.62 -18.33 2.99
N ARG A 224 17.36 -18.22 1.87
CA ARG A 224 18.54 -19.05 1.59
C ARG A 224 19.68 -18.82 2.61
N SER A 225 19.82 -17.61 3.11
CA SER A 225 20.84 -17.30 4.13
C SER A 225 20.49 -17.90 5.49
N GLN A 226 19.21 -17.87 5.88
CA GLN A 226 18.73 -18.40 7.16
C GLN A 226 18.84 -19.93 7.23
N SER A 227 18.54 -20.64 6.15
CA SER A 227 18.67 -22.11 6.09
C SER A 227 20.12 -22.60 6.16
N LYS A 228 21.08 -21.82 5.63
CA LYS A 228 22.52 -22.09 5.78
C LYS A 228 23.02 -21.92 7.22
N THR A 229 22.46 -20.97 7.97
CA THR A 229 22.80 -20.78 9.40
C THR A 229 22.19 -21.83 10.32
N GLU A 230 20.98 -22.33 10.03
CA GLU A 230 20.36 -23.40 10.84
C GLU A 230 21.00 -24.78 10.63
N THR A 231 21.68 -25.00 9.51
CA THR A 231 22.40 -26.26 9.20
C THR A 231 23.82 -26.31 9.77
N ALA A 232 24.32 -25.22 10.33
CA ALA A 232 25.61 -25.18 11.02
C ALA A 232 25.47 -25.75 12.45
N VAL A 233 25.57 -27.07 12.59
CA VAL A 233 25.70 -27.73 13.90
C VAL A 233 26.96 -27.21 14.59
N PRO A 234 26.90 -26.72 15.85
CA PRO A 234 28.11 -26.30 16.55
C PRO A 234 29.04 -27.50 16.70
N ALA A 235 30.31 -27.33 16.30
CA ALA A 235 31.32 -28.36 16.52
C ALA A 235 31.35 -28.74 18.01
N PRO A 236 31.34 -30.05 18.36
CA PRO A 236 31.35 -30.46 19.75
C PRO A 236 32.61 -29.89 20.41
N LEU A 237 32.41 -29.22 21.56
CA LEU A 237 33.49 -28.73 22.41
C LEU A 237 34.38 -29.92 22.76
N ARG A 238 35.64 -29.88 22.29
CA ARG A 238 36.66 -30.87 22.66
C ARG A 238 36.93 -30.71 24.16
N SER A 239 36.59 -31.75 24.93
CA SER A 239 37.02 -31.96 26.32
C SER A 239 38.48 -32.37 26.39
#